data_AF-A0A7C5M836-F1
#
_entry.id   AF-A0A7C5M836-F1
#
_cell.length_a   1.000
_cell.length_b   1.000
_cell.length_c   1.000
_cell.angle_alpha   90.00
_cell.angle_beta   90.00
_cell.angle_gamma   90.00
#
_symmetry.space_group_name_H-M   'P 1'
#
loop_
_entity.id
_entity.type
_entity.pdbx_description
1 polymer ?
#
loop_
_entity_poly.entity_id
_entity_poly.type
_entity_poly.pdbx_seq_one_letter_code
_entity_poly.pdbx_strand_id
1 'polypeptide(L)'
;MPAARRRIRAWPLARRGKGRRRNSTRPFSRWTESISWTSIERPAARRRGSCAGGGVVSNWVFSAVKPMASAGQSLRFTRILLKNWRSFARGYAELGRRVFLAGPASAGKTNFLDAFRFLGELATPSVGLQEAVQRRGGVRRLRCLAARKDSQMGLLVHAGTSAQPLEWEYEIDLGSDVQGRPVVQRERLRRRRETVWERPDASDAADPDRLYCSMLEGGMGSRPAREFAAFASKTRLLNPAPALMRGAAGFDANPELGGDILEAMAATPEKSRKARLRAILNELQAAAPLLSKLESHRDGRGKAHLRARFEHWRAHGAWHSEAQLSDGVLRLTGILWEVLSGTGTLLLEEPEASLHDSFVRQIPQMLSRTARRTGRQVLIATHSAALLEDSGVVPSEVLLVSADCEGSALRPAVSLAEAAELLRHGLAAGPAPRWDERQMALFGEAED
;
A
#
# COMPACT_ATOMS: atom_id res chain seq x y z
N MET A 1 67.66 -33.21 -8.46
CA MET A 1 67.83 -33.65 -9.86
C MET A 1 66.96 -34.89 -10.08
N PRO A 2 66.35 -35.08 -11.25
CA PRO A 2 65.90 -34.08 -12.26
C PRO A 2 64.35 -34.17 -12.43
N ALA A 3 63.58 -33.15 -12.84
CA ALA A 3 63.68 -32.11 -13.88
C ALA A 3 63.53 -32.61 -15.34
N ALA A 4 62.40 -32.30 -15.98
CA ALA A 4 62.26 -31.92 -17.41
C ALA A 4 60.79 -31.49 -17.67
N ARG A 5 60.42 -30.23 -17.95
CA ARG A 5 60.69 -29.33 -19.09
C ARG A 5 60.17 -29.81 -20.46
N ARG A 6 59.17 -29.08 -20.98
CA ARG A 6 58.99 -28.53 -22.37
C ARG A 6 57.67 -27.72 -22.33
N ARG A 7 57.55 -26.39 -22.45
CA ARG A 7 58.21 -25.25 -23.13
C ARG A 7 57.73 -25.00 -24.59
N ILE A 8 57.24 -23.76 -24.80
CA ILE A 8 57.19 -22.88 -26.01
C ILE A 8 56.08 -23.20 -27.06
N ARG A 9 55.28 -22.30 -27.68
CA ARG A 9 55.36 -20.89 -28.20
C ARG A 9 53.95 -20.24 -28.21
N ALA A 10 53.67 -18.97 -27.88
CA ALA A 10 54.19 -17.64 -28.29
C ALA A 10 53.78 -17.16 -29.71
N TRP A 11 52.72 -16.31 -29.74
CA TRP A 11 52.53 -15.00 -30.47
C TRP A 11 52.68 -14.92 -32.01
N PRO A 12 52.07 -13.94 -32.75
CA PRO A 12 52.04 -12.51 -32.39
C PRO A 12 50.84 -11.63 -32.81
N LEU A 13 50.87 -10.39 -32.26
CA LEU A 13 50.16 -9.18 -32.68
C LEU A 13 50.49 -8.70 -34.10
N ALA A 14 49.51 -8.04 -34.73
CA ALA A 14 49.67 -6.79 -35.51
C ALA A 14 48.28 -6.09 -35.60
N ARG A 15 48.03 -4.96 -34.94
CA ARG A 15 48.29 -3.54 -35.27
C ARG A 15 47.65 -2.99 -36.57
N ARG A 16 46.88 -1.91 -36.33
CA ARG A 16 46.62 -0.68 -37.12
C ARG A 16 45.40 -0.63 -38.06
N GLY A 17 44.53 0.33 -37.75
CA GLY A 17 43.71 1.09 -38.69
C GLY A 17 43.24 2.40 -38.05
N LYS A 18 43.88 3.52 -38.42
CA LYS A 18 43.53 4.90 -38.05
C LYS A 18 42.53 5.47 -39.08
N GLY A 19 41.62 6.33 -38.63
CA GLY A 19 40.96 7.37 -39.44
C GLY A 19 40.11 8.26 -38.54
N ARG A 20 40.57 9.47 -38.17
CA ARG A 20 40.23 10.79 -38.76
C ARG A 20 38.73 11.12 -38.59
N ARG A 21 38.25 12.30 -38.15
CA ARG A 21 38.78 13.68 -38.07
C ARG A 21 37.71 14.58 -37.41
N ARG A 22 38.10 15.84 -37.09
CA ARG A 22 37.34 17.09 -36.77
C ARG A 22 37.39 17.47 -35.27
N ASN A 23 38.16 18.48 -34.82
CA ASN A 23 38.14 19.95 -35.07
C ASN A 23 36.70 20.51 -35.07
N SER A 24 36.31 21.59 -34.41
CA SER A 24 37.02 22.68 -33.70
C SER A 24 35.95 23.67 -33.19
N THR A 25 36.13 24.18 -31.96
CA THR A 25 35.85 25.56 -31.49
C THR A 25 34.68 26.42 -32.01
N ARG A 26 33.81 26.78 -31.03
CA ARG A 26 33.24 28.13 -30.68
C ARG A 26 32.17 28.76 -31.62
N PRO A 27 31.58 29.94 -31.29
CA PRO A 27 30.49 30.19 -30.33
C PRO A 27 29.37 31.09 -30.96
N PHE A 28 28.27 31.41 -30.25
CA PHE A 28 27.39 32.63 -30.42
C PHE A 28 26.09 32.39 -29.60
N SER A 29 25.80 33.05 -28.48
CA SER A 29 25.33 34.43 -28.23
C SER A 29 23.89 34.75 -28.66
N ARG A 30 23.07 35.06 -27.64
CA ARG A 30 21.95 36.04 -27.51
C ARG A 30 20.87 36.13 -28.60
N TRP A 31 19.61 36.21 -28.18
CA TRP A 31 18.57 37.24 -28.41
C TRP A 31 17.28 36.69 -27.72
N THR A 32 16.81 37.28 -26.60
CA THR A 32 15.57 38.09 -26.45
C THR A 32 14.30 37.34 -26.88
N GLU A 33 13.21 37.27 -26.14
CA GLU A 33 12.45 38.41 -25.61
C GLU A 33 11.40 37.93 -24.59
N SER A 34 11.13 38.83 -23.64
CA SER A 34 10.01 38.87 -22.71
C SER A 34 8.63 38.71 -23.36
N ILE A 35 7.72 37.95 -22.75
CA ILE A 35 6.29 38.29 -22.73
C ILE A 35 5.71 38.04 -21.33
N SER A 36 5.41 39.13 -20.65
CA SER A 36 4.59 39.24 -19.44
C SER A 36 3.11 39.34 -19.81
N TRP A 37 2.24 38.68 -19.05
CA TRP A 37 0.84 39.10 -18.94
C TRP A 37 0.38 39.05 -17.48
N THR A 38 0.18 40.25 -16.94
CA THR A 38 -0.47 40.56 -15.68
C THR A 38 -1.99 40.60 -15.84
N SER A 39 -2.67 40.02 -14.84
CA SER A 39 -3.85 40.55 -14.15
C SER A 39 -5.12 40.88 -14.94
N ILE A 40 -6.18 40.09 -14.75
CA ILE A 40 -7.57 40.58 -14.83
C ILE A 40 -8.42 40.01 -13.66
N GLU A 41 -8.63 40.90 -12.70
CA GLU A 41 -9.87 41.24 -11.95
C GLU A 41 -10.83 40.18 -11.38
N ARG A 42 -11.06 40.34 -10.07
CA ARG A 42 -12.26 39.91 -9.30
C ARG A 42 -13.42 40.90 -9.53
N PRO A 43 -14.66 40.47 -9.28
CA PRO A 43 -15.63 41.35 -8.65
C PRO A 43 -16.20 40.80 -7.34
N ALA A 44 -16.43 41.73 -6.41
CA ALA A 44 -17.13 41.55 -5.15
C ALA A 44 -18.52 42.20 -5.23
N ALA A 45 -19.53 41.58 -4.60
CA ALA A 45 -20.81 42.19 -4.20
C ALA A 45 -21.56 41.19 -3.30
N ARG A 46 -22.45 41.53 -2.37
CA ARG A 46 -22.70 42.67 -1.46
C ARG A 46 -23.83 42.17 -0.52
N ARG A 47 -23.89 42.67 0.72
CA ARG A 47 -24.87 42.33 1.78
C ARG A 47 -26.30 42.81 1.50
N ARG A 48 -27.30 42.13 2.12
CA ARG A 48 -28.52 42.59 2.87
C ARG A 48 -29.48 41.38 2.98
N GLY A 49 -30.31 41.13 3.99
CA GLY A 49 -30.73 41.81 5.22
C GLY A 49 -31.58 40.83 6.07
N SER A 50 -31.87 41.21 7.31
CA SER A 50 -32.62 40.44 8.32
C SER A 50 -34.14 40.43 8.12
N CYS A 51 -34.82 39.39 8.59
CA CYS A 51 -36.14 39.48 9.25
C CYS A 51 -36.34 38.31 10.23
N ALA A 52 -36.90 38.61 11.39
CA ALA A 52 -37.18 37.72 12.50
C ALA A 52 -38.45 36.87 12.28
N GLY A 53 -38.51 35.71 12.93
CA GLY A 53 -39.71 34.88 13.04
C GLY A 53 -39.45 33.73 14.01
N GLY A 54 -40.02 33.84 15.22
CA GLY A 54 -39.88 32.86 16.29
C GLY A 54 -40.54 31.52 15.97
N GLY A 55 -39.92 30.44 16.43
CA GLY A 55 -40.46 29.09 16.37
C GLY A 55 -39.68 28.22 17.34
N VAL A 56 -40.35 27.81 18.42
CA VAL A 56 -39.84 26.96 19.49
C VAL A 56 -39.35 25.63 18.89
N VAL A 57 -38.06 25.31 19.06
CA VAL A 57 -37.53 23.98 18.70
C VAL A 57 -36.73 23.41 19.87
N SER A 58 -37.21 22.26 20.33
CA SER A 58 -36.66 21.32 21.30
C SER A 58 -35.14 21.29 21.36
N ASN A 59 -34.63 21.36 22.58
CA ASN A 59 -33.22 21.32 22.94
C ASN A 59 -32.62 19.91 22.73
N TRP A 60 -32.29 19.57 21.49
CA TRP A 60 -31.41 18.46 21.18
C TRP A 60 -29.97 18.92 21.38
N VAL A 61 -29.39 18.57 22.53
CA VAL A 61 -27.96 18.69 22.76
C VAL A 61 -27.25 17.70 21.82
N PHE A 62 -26.90 18.19 20.63
CA PHE A 62 -25.91 17.54 19.77
C PHE A 62 -24.57 17.56 20.52
N SER A 63 -24.27 16.45 21.19
CA SER A 63 -22.91 16.16 21.65
C SER A 63 -22.00 16.23 20.42
N ALA A 64 -21.08 17.21 20.43
CA ALA A 64 -20.09 17.43 19.40
C ALA A 64 -19.26 16.16 19.15
N VAL A 65 -19.69 15.37 18.17
CA VAL A 65 -18.83 14.41 17.48
C VAL A 65 -17.87 15.27 16.67
N LYS A 66 -16.57 15.19 16.94
CA LYS A 66 -15.52 15.77 16.07
C LYS A 66 -15.89 15.50 14.61
N PRO A 67 -15.81 16.48 13.70
CA PRO A 67 -16.15 16.24 12.30
C PRO A 67 -15.31 15.06 11.80
N MET A 68 -16.00 13.98 11.44
CA MET A 68 -15.43 12.87 10.68
C MET A 68 -14.70 13.49 9.49
N ALA A 69 -13.42 13.18 9.30
CA ALA A 69 -12.75 13.50 8.06
C ALA A 69 -13.65 12.98 6.94
N SER A 70 -14.20 13.88 6.12
CA SER A 70 -15.08 13.46 5.03
C SER A 70 -14.29 12.45 4.18
N ALA A 71 -14.90 11.33 3.82
CA ALA A 71 -14.21 10.26 3.08
C ALA A 71 -13.55 10.77 1.79
N GLY A 72 -13.94 11.95 1.28
CA GLY A 72 -13.31 12.63 0.14
C GLY A 72 -11.96 13.32 0.41
N GLN A 73 -11.57 13.54 1.67
CA GLN A 73 -10.35 14.29 2.05
C GLN A 73 -9.15 13.41 2.45
N SER A 74 -9.35 12.11 2.72
CA SER A 74 -8.25 11.21 3.07
C SER A 74 -7.40 10.86 1.84
N LEU A 75 -6.09 11.09 1.94
CA LEU A 75 -5.11 10.64 0.95
C LEU A 75 -5.13 9.12 0.80
N ARG A 76 -4.93 8.66 -0.43
CA ARG A 76 -4.81 7.24 -0.81
C ARG A 76 -3.83 7.12 -1.96
N PHE A 77 -3.24 5.93 -2.16
CA PHE A 77 -2.53 5.65 -3.40
C PHE A 77 -3.54 5.52 -4.55
N THR A 78 -3.24 6.13 -5.69
CA THR A 78 -4.13 6.14 -6.87
C THR A 78 -3.52 5.43 -8.05
N ARG A 79 -2.19 5.34 -8.11
CA ARG A 79 -1.46 4.56 -9.11
C ARG A 79 -0.19 3.98 -8.51
N ILE A 80 0.24 2.85 -9.04
CA ILE A 80 1.55 2.29 -8.77
C ILE A 80 2.16 1.78 -10.07
N LEU A 81 3.46 2.01 -10.20
CA LEU A 81 4.32 1.47 -11.22
C LEU A 81 5.47 0.72 -10.53
N LEU A 82 5.74 -0.49 -10.98
CA LEU A 82 6.79 -1.37 -10.49
C LEU A 82 7.81 -1.60 -11.60
N LYS A 83 9.10 -1.51 -11.27
CA LYS A 83 10.22 -1.90 -12.12
C LYS A 83 11.10 -2.88 -11.35
N ASN A 84 11.29 -4.08 -11.90
CA ASN A 84 12.14 -5.14 -11.35
C ASN A 84 11.86 -5.46 -9.87
N TRP A 85 10.60 -5.41 -9.45
CA TRP A 85 10.16 -5.63 -8.07
C TRP A 85 9.71 -7.08 -7.83
N ARG A 86 10.54 -7.86 -7.14
CA ARG A 86 10.31 -9.25 -6.70
C ARG A 86 9.89 -10.20 -7.81
N SER A 87 8.61 -10.37 -8.10
CA SER A 87 8.16 -11.18 -9.24
C SER A 87 7.77 -10.34 -10.46
N PHE A 88 7.65 -9.03 -10.31
CA PHE A 88 7.28 -8.12 -11.40
C PHE A 88 8.53 -7.56 -12.07
N ALA A 89 8.81 -7.98 -13.31
CA ALA A 89 9.75 -7.25 -14.15
C ALA A 89 9.23 -5.82 -14.40
N ARG A 90 7.92 -5.72 -14.66
CA ARG A 90 7.15 -4.48 -14.74
C ARG A 90 5.75 -4.70 -14.18
N GLY A 91 5.13 -3.65 -13.67
CA GLY A 91 3.72 -3.68 -13.26
C GLY A 91 3.13 -2.28 -13.22
N TYR A 92 1.86 -2.14 -13.61
CA TYR A 92 1.11 -0.91 -13.49
C TYR A 92 -0.31 -1.21 -13.01
N ALA A 93 -0.82 -0.39 -12.10
CA ALA A 93 -2.22 -0.42 -11.74
C ALA A 93 -2.74 0.96 -11.34
N GLU A 94 -3.99 1.24 -11.72
CA GLU A 94 -4.80 2.28 -11.10
C GLU A 94 -5.54 1.70 -9.89
N LEU A 95 -5.68 2.51 -8.84
CA LEU A 95 -6.12 2.05 -7.52
C LEU A 95 -7.35 2.82 -7.06
N GLY A 96 -8.40 2.07 -6.78
CA GLY A 96 -9.60 2.55 -6.10
C GLY A 96 -9.40 2.67 -4.58
N ARG A 97 -10.47 3.03 -3.87
CA ARG A 97 -10.49 2.96 -2.39
C ARG A 97 -10.52 1.51 -1.90
N ARG A 98 -11.07 0.62 -2.70
CA ARG A 98 -11.09 -0.83 -2.48
C ARG A 98 -10.56 -1.49 -3.74
N VAL A 99 -9.61 -2.40 -3.58
CA VAL A 99 -8.99 -3.13 -4.69
C VAL A 99 -8.89 -4.60 -4.29
N PHE A 100 -9.27 -5.50 -5.20
CA PHE A 100 -9.12 -6.94 -5.05
C PHE A 100 -8.04 -7.45 -5.99
N LEU A 101 -6.94 -7.93 -5.43
CA LEU A 101 -5.88 -8.64 -6.14
C LEU A 101 -6.28 -10.12 -6.21
N ALA A 102 -6.80 -10.53 -7.35
CA ALA A 102 -7.31 -11.87 -7.60
C ALA A 102 -6.30 -12.67 -8.45
N GLY A 103 -5.93 -13.84 -7.97
CA GLY A 103 -5.03 -14.73 -8.71
C GLY A 103 -4.74 -16.01 -7.91
N PRO A 104 -4.19 -17.04 -8.56
CA PRO A 104 -3.84 -18.28 -7.88
C PRO A 104 -2.74 -18.06 -6.83
N ALA A 105 -2.50 -19.08 -5.99
CA ALA A 105 -1.35 -19.09 -5.09
C ALA A 105 -0.05 -18.85 -5.87
N SER A 106 0.90 -18.14 -5.26
CA SER A 106 2.20 -17.82 -5.87
C SER A 106 2.17 -16.95 -7.14
N ALA A 107 1.03 -16.38 -7.54
CA ALA A 107 0.94 -15.53 -8.72
C ALA A 107 1.67 -14.18 -8.59
N GLY A 108 2.00 -13.73 -7.37
CA GLY A 108 2.66 -12.44 -7.10
C GLY A 108 1.84 -11.43 -6.29
N LYS A 109 0.66 -11.80 -5.79
CA LYS A 109 -0.21 -10.90 -5.00
C LYS A 109 0.50 -10.28 -3.79
N THR A 110 1.15 -11.11 -2.97
CA THR A 110 1.96 -10.66 -1.82
C THR A 110 3.11 -9.77 -2.24
N ASN A 111 3.77 -10.07 -3.37
CA ASN A 111 4.84 -9.21 -3.90
C ASN A 111 4.33 -7.83 -4.32
N PHE A 112 3.10 -7.74 -4.83
CA PHE A 112 2.46 -6.48 -5.17
C PHE A 112 2.08 -5.67 -3.92
N LEU A 113 1.46 -6.31 -2.92
CA LEU A 113 1.18 -5.67 -1.62
C LEU A 113 2.47 -5.19 -0.94
N ASP A 114 3.55 -5.97 -1.07
CA ASP A 114 4.85 -5.67 -0.48
C ASP A 114 5.45 -4.35 -0.98
N ALA A 115 5.12 -3.90 -2.20
CA ALA A 115 5.58 -2.60 -2.68
C ALA A 115 5.02 -1.45 -1.82
N PHE A 116 3.75 -1.52 -1.42
CA PHE A 116 3.16 -0.52 -0.52
C PHE A 116 3.66 -0.68 0.91
N ARG A 117 3.81 -1.93 1.38
CA ARG A 117 4.41 -2.23 2.69
C ARG A 117 5.81 -1.60 2.80
N PHE A 118 6.62 -1.75 1.75
CA PHE A 118 7.96 -1.19 1.67
C PHE A 118 7.93 0.34 1.80
N LEU A 119 7.06 1.03 1.06
CA LEU A 119 6.90 2.50 1.18
C LEU A 119 6.48 2.93 2.59
N GLY A 120 5.62 2.16 3.25
CA GLY A 120 5.22 2.40 4.63
C GLY A 120 6.38 2.22 5.61
N GLU A 121 7.19 1.20 5.42
CA GLU A 121 8.39 0.92 6.22
C GLU A 121 9.48 1.98 6.02
N LEU A 122 9.71 2.43 4.78
CA LEU A 122 10.61 3.57 4.52
C LEU A 122 10.22 4.82 5.31
N ALA A 123 8.90 5.10 5.34
CA ALA A 123 8.37 6.26 6.03
C ALA A 123 8.19 6.05 7.55
N THR A 124 8.49 4.86 8.07
CA THR A 124 8.39 4.56 9.49
C THR A 124 9.70 4.96 10.18
N PRO A 125 9.68 5.91 11.16
CA PRO A 125 10.90 6.46 11.76
C PRO A 125 11.86 5.43 12.39
N SER A 126 11.36 4.26 12.77
CA SER A 126 12.13 3.20 13.42
C SER A 126 12.62 2.10 12.45
N VAL A 127 12.43 2.26 11.14
CA VAL A 127 12.76 1.23 10.14
C VAL A 127 13.75 1.78 9.12
N GLY A 128 13.28 2.57 8.15
CA GLY A 128 14.14 3.12 7.10
C GLY A 128 14.60 2.11 6.04
N LEU A 129 15.39 2.55 5.05
CA LEU A 129 15.72 1.83 3.81
C LEU A 129 16.55 0.60 4.08
N GLN A 130 17.62 0.75 4.88
CA GLN A 130 18.53 -0.35 5.16
C GLN A 130 17.77 -1.52 5.81
N GLU A 131 17.00 -1.23 6.86
CA GLU A 131 16.21 -2.24 7.57
C GLU A 131 15.04 -2.77 6.72
N ALA A 132 14.32 -1.91 6.00
CA ALA A 132 13.23 -2.34 5.13
C ALA A 132 13.72 -3.33 4.06
N VAL A 133 14.88 -3.08 3.47
CA VAL A 133 15.51 -4.01 2.51
C VAL A 133 16.01 -5.27 3.22
N GLN A 134 16.61 -5.14 4.40
CA GLN A 134 17.14 -6.27 5.16
C GLN A 134 16.04 -7.25 5.59
N ARG A 135 14.87 -6.76 6.02
CA ARG A 135 13.68 -7.57 6.34
C ARG A 135 13.20 -8.43 5.17
N ARG A 136 13.56 -8.05 3.94
CA ARG A 136 13.25 -8.78 2.72
C ARG A 136 14.38 -9.70 2.25
N GLY A 137 15.46 -9.81 3.02
CA GLY A 137 16.63 -10.62 2.70
C GLY A 137 17.60 -9.93 1.72
N GLY A 138 17.60 -8.60 1.66
CA GLY A 138 18.54 -7.80 0.89
C GLY A 138 18.09 -7.49 -0.54
N VAL A 139 18.86 -6.62 -1.22
CA VAL A 139 18.57 -6.12 -2.58
C VAL A 139 18.35 -7.25 -3.59
N ARG A 140 19.13 -8.34 -3.49
CA ARG A 140 19.02 -9.49 -4.40
C ARG A 140 17.67 -10.20 -4.34
N ARG A 141 17.05 -10.26 -3.17
CA ARG A 141 15.72 -10.89 -2.96
C ARG A 141 14.58 -9.96 -3.35
N LEU A 142 14.81 -8.65 -3.26
CA LEU A 142 13.90 -7.63 -3.74
C LEU A 142 13.86 -7.54 -5.27
N ARG A 143 14.96 -7.87 -5.95
CA ARG A 143 15.06 -7.76 -7.40
C ARG A 143 14.30 -8.88 -8.11
N CYS A 144 13.64 -8.51 -9.21
CA CYS A 144 13.05 -9.48 -10.12
C CYS A 144 14.10 -10.41 -10.74
N LEU A 145 13.85 -11.72 -10.66
CA LEU A 145 14.75 -12.73 -11.23
C LEU A 145 14.87 -12.62 -12.75
N ALA A 146 13.83 -12.16 -13.44
CA ALA A 146 13.85 -11.94 -14.87
C ALA A 146 14.69 -10.71 -15.30
N ALA A 147 15.03 -9.84 -14.36
CA ALA A 147 15.83 -8.64 -14.61
C ALA A 147 17.34 -8.99 -14.75
N ARG A 148 17.69 -9.62 -15.86
CA ARG A 148 19.06 -10.15 -16.10
C ARG A 148 20.09 -9.08 -16.44
N LYS A 149 19.67 -8.02 -17.14
CA LYS A 149 20.55 -6.95 -17.66
C LYS A 149 20.44 -5.66 -16.83
N ASP A 150 19.23 -5.25 -16.49
CA ASP A 150 18.97 -4.09 -15.65
C ASP A 150 18.77 -4.55 -14.20
N SER A 151 19.66 -4.14 -13.30
CA SER A 151 19.56 -4.46 -11.88
C SER A 151 18.81 -3.42 -11.06
N GLN A 152 18.45 -2.27 -11.66
CA GLN A 152 17.77 -1.19 -10.96
C GLN A 152 16.33 -1.59 -10.67
N MET A 153 15.93 -1.43 -9.41
CA MET A 153 14.55 -1.64 -8.97
C MET A 153 13.91 -0.30 -8.73
N GLY A 154 12.67 -0.12 -9.19
CA GLY A 154 11.99 1.17 -9.14
C GLY A 154 10.56 1.03 -8.67
N LEU A 155 10.14 2.01 -7.87
CA LEU A 155 8.74 2.21 -7.49
C LEU A 155 8.37 3.64 -7.83
N LEU A 156 7.27 3.82 -8.56
CA LEU A 156 6.62 5.12 -8.73
C LEU A 156 5.18 5.00 -8.27
N VAL A 157 4.74 5.89 -7.38
CA VAL A 157 3.37 5.93 -6.88
C VAL A 157 2.78 7.31 -7.05
N HIS A 158 1.50 7.34 -7.40
CA HIS A 158 0.69 8.54 -7.26
C HIS A 158 -0.17 8.42 -6.01
N ALA A 159 -0.37 9.53 -5.31
CA ALA A 159 -1.30 9.61 -4.20
C ALA A 159 -2.12 10.89 -4.23
N GLY A 160 -3.31 10.84 -3.65
CA GLY A 160 -4.20 11.97 -3.67
C GLY A 160 -5.55 11.75 -2.99
N THR A 161 -6.33 12.80 -2.95
CA THR A 161 -7.71 12.77 -2.46
C THR A 161 -8.68 12.34 -3.56
N SER A 162 -9.98 12.30 -3.29
CA SER A 162 -10.96 12.03 -4.35
C SER A 162 -11.10 13.21 -5.32
N ALA A 163 -10.86 14.44 -4.86
CA ALA A 163 -10.89 15.64 -5.69
C ALA A 163 -9.59 15.86 -6.48
N GLN A 164 -8.44 15.48 -5.93
CA GLN A 164 -7.12 15.64 -6.55
C GLN A 164 -6.36 14.30 -6.48
N PRO A 165 -6.64 13.33 -7.38
CA PRO A 165 -6.08 11.98 -7.30
C PRO A 165 -4.58 11.90 -7.63
N LEU A 166 -4.04 12.89 -8.35
CA LEU A 166 -2.62 12.97 -8.76
C LEU A 166 -1.92 14.13 -8.03
N GLU A 167 -2.32 14.42 -6.79
CA GLU A 167 -1.72 15.52 -6.02
C GLU A 167 -0.23 15.27 -5.75
N TRP A 168 0.14 14.02 -5.51
CA TRP A 168 1.50 13.59 -5.21
C TRP A 168 1.99 12.57 -6.23
N GLU A 169 3.27 12.66 -6.56
CA GLU A 169 4.03 11.66 -7.30
C GLU A 169 5.34 11.42 -6.54
N TYR A 170 5.59 10.18 -6.17
CA TYR A 170 6.82 9.77 -5.49
C TYR A 170 7.48 8.65 -6.30
N GLU A 171 8.77 8.81 -6.58
CA GLU A 171 9.60 7.85 -7.29
C GLU A 171 10.83 7.52 -6.44
N ILE A 172 11.18 6.25 -6.37
CA ILE A 172 12.45 5.77 -5.82
C ILE A 172 13.01 4.63 -6.67
N ASP A 173 14.26 4.79 -7.11
CA ASP A 173 15.06 3.74 -7.72
C ASP A 173 16.21 3.33 -6.79
N LEU A 174 16.42 2.03 -6.70
CA LEU A 174 17.40 1.40 -5.82
C LEU A 174 18.40 0.57 -6.63
N GLY A 175 19.66 0.70 -6.24
CA GLY A 175 20.74 -0.20 -6.63
C GLY A 175 21.32 -0.92 -5.42
N SER A 176 22.48 -1.55 -5.61
CA SER A 176 23.29 -2.08 -4.53
C SER A 176 24.73 -1.64 -4.67
N ASP A 177 25.39 -1.38 -3.54
CA ASP A 177 26.85 -1.26 -3.52
C ASP A 177 27.55 -2.63 -3.66
N VAL A 178 28.89 -2.63 -3.60
CA VAL A 178 29.71 -3.85 -3.66
C VAL A 178 29.47 -4.83 -2.51
N GLN A 179 28.95 -4.35 -1.38
CA GLN A 179 28.62 -5.16 -0.20
C GLN A 179 27.16 -5.66 -0.26
N GLY A 180 26.39 -5.26 -1.27
CA GLY A 180 24.99 -5.63 -1.42
C GLY A 180 24.02 -4.77 -0.61
N ARG A 181 24.48 -3.65 -0.02
CA ARG A 181 23.62 -2.69 0.70
C ARG A 181 22.80 -1.87 -0.29
N PRO A 182 21.53 -1.56 0.00
CA PRO A 182 20.71 -0.71 -0.86
C PRO A 182 21.25 0.71 -0.91
N VAL A 183 21.30 1.27 -2.12
CA VAL A 183 21.70 2.66 -2.38
C VAL A 183 20.64 3.29 -3.26
N VAL A 184 20.17 4.48 -2.89
CA VAL A 184 19.27 5.31 -3.68
C VAL A 184 20.01 5.76 -4.95
N GLN A 185 19.46 5.42 -6.12
CA GLN A 185 19.98 5.84 -7.43
C GLN A 185 19.22 7.06 -7.96
N ARG A 186 17.93 7.14 -7.65
CA ARG A 186 17.04 8.25 -7.96
C ARG A 186 15.96 8.29 -6.90
N GLU A 187 15.63 9.47 -6.40
CA GLU A 187 14.48 9.65 -5.53
C GLU A 187 13.89 11.04 -5.77
N ARG A 188 12.60 11.10 -6.11
CA ARG A 188 11.91 12.35 -6.43
C ARG A 188 10.53 12.38 -5.78
N LEU A 189 10.17 13.54 -5.26
CA LEU A 189 8.83 13.86 -4.80
C LEU A 189 8.32 15.09 -5.53
N ARG A 190 7.16 14.99 -6.17
CA ARG A 190 6.44 16.11 -6.75
C ARG A 190 5.10 16.30 -6.06
N ARG A 191 4.70 17.56 -5.91
CA ARG A 191 3.35 17.96 -5.50
C ARG A 191 2.75 18.83 -6.58
N ARG A 192 1.60 18.44 -7.14
CA ARG A 192 0.93 19.17 -8.23
C ARG A 192 1.88 19.51 -9.39
N ARG A 193 2.73 18.55 -9.77
CA ARG A 193 3.78 18.64 -10.81
C ARG A 193 4.99 19.50 -10.46
N GLU A 194 5.00 20.19 -9.32
CA GLU A 194 6.19 20.91 -8.83
C GLU A 194 7.11 19.95 -8.08
N THR A 195 8.41 19.95 -8.43
CA THR A 195 9.41 19.16 -7.73
C THR A 195 9.67 19.74 -6.36
N VAL A 196 9.33 18.98 -5.32
CA VAL A 196 9.58 19.31 -3.91
C VAL A 196 10.97 18.83 -3.49
N TRP A 197 11.38 17.70 -4.05
CA TRP A 197 12.63 17.04 -3.72
C TRP A 197 13.06 16.18 -4.90
N GLU A 198 14.35 16.19 -5.20
CA GLU A 198 14.96 15.36 -6.23
C GLU A 198 16.41 15.11 -5.88
N ARG A 199 16.85 13.86 -6.02
CA ARG A 199 18.22 13.45 -5.77
C ARG A 199 18.62 12.24 -6.64
N PRO A 200 19.91 11.99 -6.89
CA PRO A 200 21.09 12.62 -6.27
C PRO A 200 21.24 14.12 -6.54
N ASP A 201 21.70 14.88 -5.54
CA ASP A 201 22.01 16.31 -5.65
C ASP A 201 23.51 16.63 -5.43
N ALA A 202 23.90 17.90 -5.46
CA ALA A 202 25.30 18.30 -5.22
C ALA A 202 25.79 17.93 -3.80
N SER A 203 24.89 17.83 -2.83
CA SER A 203 25.22 17.41 -1.47
C SER A 203 25.43 15.89 -1.40
N ASP A 204 24.78 15.09 -2.24
CA ASP A 204 25.05 13.64 -2.37
C ASP A 204 26.40 13.37 -3.05
N ALA A 205 26.81 14.26 -3.97
CA ALA A 205 28.15 14.20 -4.54
C ALA A 205 29.24 14.53 -3.51
N ALA A 206 28.96 15.45 -2.59
CA ALA A 206 29.87 15.82 -1.50
C ALA A 206 29.89 14.78 -0.36
N ASP A 207 28.74 14.16 -0.09
CA ASP A 207 28.56 13.12 0.93
C ASP A 207 27.73 11.94 0.37
N PRO A 208 28.40 10.95 -0.27
CA PRO A 208 27.73 9.79 -0.84
C PRO A 208 26.98 8.93 0.18
N ASP A 209 27.32 9.02 1.48
CA ASP A 209 26.67 8.21 2.51
C ASP A 209 25.20 8.60 2.70
N ARG A 210 24.81 9.81 2.30
CA ARG A 210 23.41 10.24 2.27
C ARG A 210 22.54 9.30 1.42
N LEU A 211 23.09 8.66 0.38
CA LEU A 211 22.33 7.79 -0.54
C LEU A 211 21.95 6.44 0.08
N TYR A 212 22.43 6.11 1.28
CA TYR A 212 21.99 4.94 2.03
C TYR A 212 20.66 5.15 2.78
N CYS A 213 20.13 6.37 2.79
CA CYS A 213 18.86 6.72 3.42
C CYS A 213 17.90 7.36 2.40
N SER A 214 16.62 6.97 2.43
CA SER A 214 15.53 7.61 1.71
C SER A 214 15.11 8.92 2.39
N MET A 215 14.59 9.86 1.61
CA MET A 215 13.92 11.08 2.08
C MET A 215 12.78 10.78 3.06
N LEU A 216 12.12 9.64 2.91
CA LEU A 216 11.00 9.25 3.78
C LEU A 216 11.45 8.95 5.22
N GLU A 217 12.75 8.72 5.45
CA GLU A 217 13.31 8.27 6.74
C GLU A 217 13.53 9.37 7.77
N GLY A 218 13.34 10.63 7.39
CA GLY A 218 13.74 11.76 8.22
C GLY A 218 12.66 12.82 8.30
N GLY A 219 12.15 13.07 9.51
CA GLY A 219 11.27 14.19 9.83
C GLY A 219 11.90 15.59 9.67
N MET A 220 13.05 15.70 9.01
CA MET A 220 13.79 16.93 8.73
C MET A 220 13.67 17.40 7.26
N GLY A 221 12.99 16.63 6.40
CA GLY A 221 12.66 17.06 5.04
C GLY A 221 11.73 18.28 5.00
N SER A 222 11.50 18.85 3.82
CA SER A 222 10.54 19.95 3.63
C SER A 222 9.15 19.59 4.19
N ARG A 223 8.33 20.58 4.54
CA ARG A 223 6.96 20.32 5.03
C ARG A 223 6.18 19.35 4.11
N PRO A 224 6.22 19.50 2.76
CA PRO A 224 5.55 18.55 1.87
C PRO A 224 6.12 17.12 1.94
N ALA A 225 7.44 16.94 2.09
CA ALA A 225 8.03 15.60 2.27
C ALA A 225 7.52 14.92 3.55
N ARG A 226 7.44 15.65 4.66
CA ARG A 226 6.90 15.14 5.92
C ARG A 226 5.41 14.80 5.84
N GLU A 227 4.64 15.60 5.09
CA GLU A 227 3.22 15.32 4.82
C GLU A 227 3.04 14.00 4.06
N PHE A 228 3.85 13.76 3.03
CA PHE A 228 3.81 12.51 2.26
C PHE A 228 4.30 11.30 3.07
N ALA A 229 5.43 11.43 3.79
CA ALA A 229 5.93 10.37 4.67
C ALA A 229 4.90 10.00 5.76
N ALA A 230 4.25 10.98 6.39
CA ALA A 230 3.20 10.73 7.38
C ALA A 230 1.94 10.05 6.80
N PHE A 231 1.72 10.16 5.49
CA PHE A 231 0.70 9.40 4.78
C PHE A 231 1.18 7.96 4.50
N ALA A 232 2.37 7.81 3.91
CA ALA A 232 2.91 6.51 3.54
C ALA A 232 3.09 5.59 4.76
N SER A 233 3.54 6.13 5.90
CA SER A 233 3.72 5.40 7.17
C SER A 233 2.44 4.85 7.79
N LYS A 234 1.25 5.28 7.31
CA LYS A 234 -0.05 4.70 7.70
C LYS A 234 -0.41 3.45 6.90
N THR A 235 0.48 2.99 6.03
CA THR A 235 0.31 1.71 5.33
C THR A 235 0.53 0.57 6.31
N ARG A 236 -0.47 -0.31 6.46
CA ARG A 236 -0.40 -1.47 7.36
C ARG A 236 -0.76 -2.74 6.59
N LEU A 237 0.10 -3.75 6.65
CA LEU A 237 -0.22 -5.11 6.25
C LEU A 237 -0.91 -5.85 7.40
N LEU A 238 -1.93 -6.62 7.09
CA LEU A 238 -2.69 -7.37 8.07
C LEU A 238 -3.19 -8.72 7.51
N ASN A 239 -2.85 -9.79 8.23
CA ASN A 239 -3.27 -11.17 8.02
C ASN A 239 -3.52 -11.82 9.40
N PRO A 240 -4.62 -11.48 10.11
CA PRO A 240 -4.75 -11.82 11.52
C PRO A 240 -4.81 -13.32 11.74
N ALA A 241 -3.88 -13.86 12.53
CA ALA A 241 -3.87 -15.25 12.92
C ALA A 241 -4.60 -15.41 14.26
N PRO A 242 -5.76 -16.10 14.30
CA PRO A 242 -6.52 -16.28 15.55
C PRO A 242 -5.69 -16.87 16.69
N ALA A 243 -4.76 -17.78 16.39
CA ALA A 243 -3.83 -18.34 17.36
C ALA A 243 -2.97 -17.27 18.07
N LEU A 244 -2.43 -16.30 17.31
CA LEU A 244 -1.63 -15.21 17.88
C LEU A 244 -2.51 -14.19 18.60
N MET A 245 -3.71 -13.93 18.10
CA MET A 245 -4.69 -13.08 18.80
C MET A 245 -5.07 -13.63 20.18
N ARG A 246 -5.11 -14.96 20.35
CA ARG A 246 -5.35 -15.64 21.64
C ARG A 246 -4.13 -15.59 22.59
N GLY A 247 -3.00 -15.06 22.13
CA GLY A 247 -1.76 -15.01 22.90
C GLY A 247 -1.09 -16.38 23.03
N ALA A 248 -1.15 -17.21 21.98
CA ALA A 248 -0.31 -18.40 21.91
C ALA A 248 1.17 -18.00 22.10
N ALA A 249 1.77 -18.49 23.19
CA ALA A 249 3.06 -18.03 23.70
C ALA A 249 4.21 -18.30 22.72
N GLY A 250 5.16 -17.36 22.64
CA GLY A 250 6.44 -17.52 21.94
C GLY A 250 6.71 -16.54 20.79
N PHE A 251 5.68 -15.87 20.29
CA PHE A 251 5.82 -14.80 19.29
C PHE A 251 5.29 -13.49 19.88
N ASP A 252 6.20 -12.63 20.33
CA ASP A 252 5.87 -11.24 20.64
C ASP A 252 5.15 -10.60 19.45
N ALA A 253 3.98 -10.04 19.74
CA ALA A 253 3.39 -8.87 19.09
C ALA A 253 3.63 -8.69 17.59
N ASN A 254 3.56 -9.74 16.74
CA ASN A 254 3.63 -9.54 15.30
C ASN A 254 2.38 -8.73 14.87
N PRO A 255 2.51 -7.43 14.55
CA PRO A 255 1.35 -6.58 14.33
C PRO A 255 0.66 -6.88 13.00
N GLU A 256 1.37 -7.52 12.07
CA GLU A 256 0.83 -7.97 10.79
C GLU A 256 -0.06 -9.18 10.97
N LEU A 257 0.28 -10.06 11.93
CA LEU A 257 -0.54 -11.23 12.28
C LEU A 257 -1.56 -10.93 13.38
N GLY A 258 -1.70 -9.67 13.78
CA GLY A 258 -2.72 -9.20 14.71
C GLY A 258 -2.45 -9.51 16.19
N GLY A 259 -1.20 -9.83 16.56
CA GLY A 259 -0.84 -10.13 17.95
C GLY A 259 -1.03 -8.94 18.91
N ASP A 260 -1.06 -7.72 18.39
CA ASP A 260 -1.27 -6.47 19.12
C ASP A 260 -2.74 -6.02 19.18
N ILE A 261 -3.64 -6.64 18.41
CA ILE A 261 -5.01 -6.13 18.20
C ILE A 261 -5.80 -6.03 19.50
N LEU A 262 -5.74 -7.07 20.35
CA LEU A 262 -6.49 -7.06 21.62
C LEU A 262 -5.96 -5.97 22.56
N GLU A 263 -4.65 -5.76 22.57
CA GLU A 263 -4.00 -4.71 23.35
C GLU A 263 -4.38 -3.32 22.82
N ALA A 264 -4.37 -3.13 21.50
CA ALA A 264 -4.83 -1.91 20.83
C ALA A 264 -6.32 -1.63 21.11
N MET A 265 -7.16 -2.67 21.18
CA MET A 265 -8.56 -2.56 21.62
C MET A 265 -8.64 -2.05 23.04
N ALA A 266 -7.96 -2.68 23.98
CA ALA A 266 -8.01 -2.32 25.39
C ALA A 266 -7.42 -0.92 25.66
N ALA A 267 -6.37 -0.51 24.94
CA ALA A 267 -5.76 0.80 25.06
C ALA A 267 -6.59 1.95 24.44
N THR A 268 -7.57 1.63 23.58
CA THR A 268 -8.42 2.65 22.96
C THR A 268 -9.38 3.29 23.99
N PRO A 269 -9.57 4.63 23.98
CA PRO A 269 -10.48 5.32 24.89
C PRO A 269 -11.89 4.70 24.89
N GLU A 270 -12.49 4.54 26.06
CA GLU A 270 -13.70 3.74 26.26
C GLU A 270 -14.84 4.10 25.31
N LYS A 271 -15.11 5.39 25.10
CA LYS A 271 -16.15 5.88 24.18
C LYS A 271 -15.91 5.39 22.74
N SER A 272 -14.68 5.55 22.25
CA SER A 272 -14.28 5.12 20.90
C SER A 272 -14.27 3.59 20.79
N ARG A 273 -13.78 2.90 21.82
CA ARG A 273 -13.74 1.42 21.91
C ARG A 273 -15.13 0.83 21.81
N LYS A 274 -16.08 1.28 22.64
CA LYS A 274 -17.48 0.83 22.61
C LYS A 274 -18.16 1.13 21.28
N ALA A 275 -17.92 2.31 20.69
CA ALA A 275 -18.49 2.67 19.40
C ALA A 275 -17.98 1.77 18.26
N ARG A 276 -16.67 1.46 18.23
CA ARG A 276 -16.08 0.56 17.25
C ARG A 276 -16.58 -0.88 17.44
N LEU A 277 -16.57 -1.41 18.66
CA LEU A 277 -17.05 -2.76 18.93
C LEU A 277 -18.54 -2.93 18.57
N ARG A 278 -19.36 -1.90 18.78
CA ARG A 278 -20.76 -1.90 18.31
C ARG A 278 -20.87 -1.93 16.78
N ALA A 279 -20.05 -1.15 16.08
CA ALA A 279 -20.02 -1.19 14.62
C ALA A 279 -19.59 -2.56 14.10
N ILE A 280 -18.56 -3.16 14.71
CA ILE A 280 -18.07 -4.51 14.38
C ILE A 280 -19.17 -5.55 14.63
N LEU A 281 -19.83 -5.49 15.79
CA LEU A 281 -20.95 -6.38 16.12
C LEU A 281 -22.03 -6.35 15.04
N ASN A 282 -22.45 -5.16 14.61
CA ASN A 282 -23.48 -5.02 13.57
C ASN A 282 -23.05 -5.64 12.23
N GLU A 283 -21.76 -5.56 11.88
CA GLU A 283 -21.23 -6.19 10.66
C GLU A 283 -21.17 -7.71 10.82
N LEU A 284 -20.74 -8.21 11.97
CA LEU A 284 -20.60 -9.64 12.25
C LEU A 284 -21.93 -10.36 12.41
N GLN A 285 -23.02 -9.68 12.77
CA GLN A 285 -24.34 -10.30 12.91
C GLN A 285 -24.86 -10.94 11.61
N ALA A 286 -24.37 -10.48 10.45
CA ALA A 286 -24.68 -11.13 9.18
C ALA A 286 -24.01 -12.52 9.04
N ALA A 287 -22.89 -12.74 9.73
CA ALA A 287 -22.16 -14.00 9.76
C ALA A 287 -22.44 -14.86 11.00
N ALA A 288 -22.72 -14.24 12.14
CA ALA A 288 -23.00 -14.88 13.41
C ALA A 288 -24.27 -14.26 14.02
N PRO A 289 -25.47 -14.65 13.56
CA PRO A 289 -26.74 -14.02 13.98
C PRO A 289 -27.00 -14.10 15.49
N LEU A 290 -26.48 -15.15 16.13
CA LEU A 290 -26.60 -15.36 17.57
C LEU A 290 -25.68 -14.42 18.39
N LEU A 291 -24.74 -13.73 17.75
CA LEU A 291 -23.82 -12.81 18.43
C LEU A 291 -24.57 -11.54 18.86
N SER A 292 -24.73 -11.35 20.17
CA SER A 292 -25.51 -10.25 20.74
C SER A 292 -24.67 -9.16 21.40
N LYS A 293 -23.45 -9.46 21.87
CA LYS A 293 -22.52 -8.47 22.45
C LYS A 293 -21.06 -8.79 22.15
N LEU A 294 -20.24 -7.75 22.10
CA LEU A 294 -18.78 -7.82 21.99
C LEU A 294 -18.13 -6.82 22.95
N GLU A 295 -17.21 -7.27 23.80
CA GLU A 295 -16.59 -6.47 24.86
C GLU A 295 -15.09 -6.73 24.97
N SER A 296 -14.31 -5.65 25.04
CA SER A 296 -12.89 -5.67 25.39
C SER A 296 -12.69 -5.22 26.84
N HIS A 297 -11.88 -5.96 27.59
CA HIS A 297 -11.57 -5.69 28.99
C HIS A 297 -10.13 -6.11 29.31
N ARG A 298 -9.62 -5.73 30.48
CA ARG A 298 -8.37 -6.26 31.04
C ARG A 298 -8.67 -7.19 32.20
N ASP A 299 -7.86 -8.24 32.35
CA ASP A 299 -7.92 -9.11 33.53
C ASP A 299 -7.22 -8.46 34.74
N GLY A 300 -7.19 -9.19 35.87
CA GLY A 300 -6.51 -8.73 37.09
C GLY A 300 -4.98 -8.59 36.95
N ARG A 301 -4.38 -9.11 35.88
CA ARG A 301 -2.95 -8.98 35.55
C ARG A 301 -2.70 -7.88 34.51
N GLY A 302 -3.75 -7.16 34.07
CA GLY A 302 -3.67 -6.13 33.05
C GLY A 302 -3.64 -6.65 31.61
N LYS A 303 -3.74 -7.97 31.38
CA LYS A 303 -3.77 -8.55 30.03
C LYS A 303 -5.08 -8.19 29.34
N ALA A 304 -5.01 -7.76 28.08
CA ALA A 304 -6.19 -7.45 27.29
C ALA A 304 -6.91 -8.73 26.80
N HIS A 305 -8.24 -8.72 26.89
CA HIS A 305 -9.12 -9.81 26.50
C HIS A 305 -10.30 -9.31 25.66
N LEU A 306 -10.87 -10.21 24.87
CA LEU A 306 -12.07 -9.99 24.08
C LEU A 306 -13.08 -11.09 24.41
N ARG A 307 -14.29 -10.70 24.79
CA ARG A 307 -15.38 -11.65 25.00
C ARG A 307 -16.59 -11.28 24.18
N ALA A 308 -17.33 -12.29 23.76
CA ALA A 308 -18.56 -12.13 23.00
C ALA A 308 -19.69 -12.91 23.66
N ARG A 309 -20.90 -12.35 23.61
CA ARG A 309 -22.11 -13.01 24.14
C ARG A 309 -22.90 -13.58 22.97
N PHE A 310 -23.27 -14.85 23.08
CA PHE A 310 -24.12 -15.53 22.13
C PHE A 310 -25.46 -15.87 22.75
N GLU A 311 -26.54 -15.47 22.09
CA GLU A 311 -27.89 -15.90 22.42
C GLU A 311 -28.07 -17.37 22.05
N HIS A 312 -28.69 -18.10 22.97
CA HIS A 312 -28.97 -19.52 22.83
C HIS A 312 -30.38 -19.76 23.39
N TRP A 313 -30.88 -21.00 23.25
CA TRP A 313 -32.17 -21.41 23.83
C TRP A 313 -32.25 -21.25 25.37
N ARG A 314 -31.12 -21.05 26.07
CA ARG A 314 -31.08 -20.77 27.52
C ARG A 314 -31.19 -19.28 27.82
N ALA A 315 -31.98 -18.94 28.85
CA ALA A 315 -32.46 -17.60 29.19
C ALA A 315 -31.42 -16.46 29.33
N HIS A 316 -30.13 -16.77 29.52
CA HIS A 316 -29.08 -15.76 29.71
C HIS A 316 -27.98 -15.77 28.63
N GLY A 317 -28.08 -16.61 27.60
CA GLY A 317 -26.99 -16.80 26.64
C GLY A 317 -25.68 -17.22 27.30
N ALA A 318 -24.59 -17.27 26.54
CA ALA A 318 -23.27 -17.63 27.05
C ALA A 318 -22.22 -16.59 26.65
N TRP A 319 -21.31 -16.28 27.57
CA TRP A 319 -20.11 -15.50 27.27
C TRP A 319 -19.01 -16.44 26.83
N HIS A 320 -18.38 -16.12 25.70
CA HIS A 320 -17.24 -16.83 25.15
C HIS A 320 -16.03 -15.89 25.15
N SER A 321 -14.91 -16.33 25.69
CA SER A 321 -13.62 -15.61 25.60
C SER A 321 -13.00 -15.78 24.21
N GLU A 322 -11.95 -15.02 23.90
CA GLU A 322 -11.22 -15.12 22.62
C GLU A 322 -10.70 -16.55 22.33
N ALA A 323 -10.45 -17.35 23.38
CA ALA A 323 -10.04 -18.74 23.27
C ALA A 323 -11.18 -19.66 22.76
N GLN A 324 -12.44 -19.25 22.95
CA GLN A 324 -13.64 -20.01 22.60
C GLN A 324 -14.33 -19.48 21.33
N LEU A 325 -13.95 -18.30 20.84
CA LEU A 325 -14.47 -17.76 19.58
C LEU A 325 -13.93 -18.55 18.38
N SER A 326 -14.76 -18.69 17.35
CA SER A 326 -14.31 -19.28 16.09
C SER A 326 -13.23 -18.41 15.43
N ASP A 327 -12.31 -19.07 14.73
CA ASP A 327 -11.21 -18.42 14.03
C ASP A 327 -11.70 -17.31 13.09
N GLY A 328 -12.77 -17.57 12.34
CA GLY A 328 -13.39 -16.59 11.44
C GLY A 328 -13.93 -15.34 12.14
N VAL A 329 -14.63 -15.50 13.27
CA VAL A 329 -15.18 -14.36 14.05
C VAL A 329 -14.04 -13.51 14.61
N LEU A 330 -13.00 -14.15 15.17
CA LEU A 330 -11.85 -13.45 15.73
C LEU A 330 -11.05 -12.70 14.65
N ARG A 331 -10.82 -13.34 13.50
CA ARG A 331 -10.12 -12.76 12.35
C ARG A 331 -10.89 -11.56 11.78
N LEU A 332 -12.19 -11.70 11.51
CA LEU A 332 -13.02 -10.59 11.01
C LEU A 332 -13.12 -9.45 12.03
N THR A 333 -13.19 -9.75 13.33
CA THR A 333 -13.15 -8.74 14.38
C THR A 333 -11.87 -7.92 14.30
N GLY A 334 -10.72 -8.58 14.15
CA GLY A 334 -9.42 -7.91 13.99
C GLY A 334 -9.35 -7.04 12.73
N ILE A 335 -9.78 -7.58 11.58
CA ILE A 335 -9.80 -6.84 10.31
C ILE A 335 -10.68 -5.59 10.43
N LEU A 336 -11.93 -5.73 10.89
CA LEU A 336 -12.86 -4.60 10.99
C LEU A 336 -12.39 -3.57 12.02
N TRP A 337 -11.77 -4.03 13.12
CA TRP A 337 -11.14 -3.13 14.08
C TRP A 337 -10.06 -2.27 13.44
N GLU A 338 -9.19 -2.86 12.62
CA GLU A 338 -8.15 -2.13 11.91
C GLU A 338 -8.71 -1.14 10.88
N VAL A 339 -9.75 -1.52 10.15
CA VAL A 339 -10.44 -0.60 9.22
C VAL A 339 -11.00 0.62 9.96
N LEU A 340 -11.54 0.43 11.18
CA LEU A 340 -12.09 1.49 12.03
C LEU A 340 -11.05 2.29 12.82
N SER A 341 -9.81 1.82 12.88
CA SER A 341 -8.79 2.39 13.76
C SER A 341 -8.09 3.61 13.19
N GLY A 342 -8.14 3.85 11.88
CA GLY A 342 -7.46 4.98 11.28
C GLY A 342 -7.72 5.21 9.79
N THR A 343 -6.89 6.08 9.20
CA THR A 343 -6.83 6.42 7.77
C THR A 343 -5.61 5.77 7.13
N GLY A 344 -5.37 6.02 5.84
CA GLY A 344 -4.25 5.45 5.09
C GLY A 344 -4.63 4.15 4.39
N THR A 345 -3.63 3.31 4.14
CA THR A 345 -3.77 2.11 3.32
C THR A 345 -3.72 0.87 4.20
N LEU A 346 -4.72 0.00 4.11
CA LEU A 346 -4.75 -1.31 4.72
C LEU A 346 -4.55 -2.37 3.63
N LEU A 347 -3.52 -3.18 3.78
CA LEU A 347 -3.24 -4.32 2.91
C LEU A 347 -3.75 -5.56 3.66
N LEU A 348 -4.70 -6.27 3.08
CA LEU A 348 -5.28 -7.48 3.64
C LEU A 348 -4.82 -8.68 2.84
N GLU A 349 -4.25 -9.68 3.51
CA GLU A 349 -3.97 -10.97 2.90
C GLU A 349 -4.97 -12.02 3.38
N GLU A 350 -5.62 -12.65 2.41
CA GLU A 350 -6.52 -13.79 2.59
C GLU A 350 -7.57 -13.55 3.70
N PRO A 351 -8.29 -12.42 3.71
CA PRO A 351 -9.29 -12.15 4.75
C PRO A 351 -10.34 -13.26 4.88
N GLU A 352 -10.55 -14.06 3.83
CA GLU A 352 -11.40 -15.25 3.76
C GLU A 352 -10.90 -16.48 4.55
N ALA A 353 -9.65 -16.53 5.00
CA ALA A 353 -9.09 -17.73 5.59
C ALA A 353 -9.89 -18.21 6.81
N SER A 354 -10.13 -19.53 6.86
CA SER A 354 -10.93 -20.20 7.90
C SER A 354 -12.41 -19.80 7.96
N LEU A 355 -12.95 -19.20 6.90
CA LEU A 355 -14.38 -18.87 6.76
C LEU A 355 -15.06 -19.74 5.71
N HIS A 356 -16.34 -20.03 5.92
CA HIS A 356 -17.20 -20.64 4.90
C HIS A 356 -17.56 -19.63 3.81
N ASP A 357 -17.68 -20.07 2.56
CA ASP A 357 -17.91 -19.20 1.38
C ASP A 357 -19.12 -18.27 1.52
N SER A 358 -20.18 -18.74 2.20
CA SER A 358 -21.37 -17.91 2.48
C SER A 358 -21.05 -16.65 3.28
N PHE A 359 -20.00 -16.68 4.11
CA PHE A 359 -19.49 -15.53 4.86
C PHE A 359 -18.47 -14.74 4.05
N VAL A 360 -17.63 -15.43 3.28
CA VAL A 360 -16.65 -14.78 2.40
C VAL A 360 -17.34 -13.81 1.44
N ARG A 361 -18.49 -14.19 0.87
CA ARG A 361 -19.34 -13.33 0.01
C ARG A 361 -19.79 -12.03 0.68
N GLN A 362 -19.82 -11.97 2.01
CA GLN A 362 -20.28 -10.78 2.75
C GLN A 362 -19.15 -9.80 3.07
N ILE A 363 -17.89 -10.27 3.09
CA ILE A 363 -16.71 -9.47 3.43
C ILE A 363 -16.61 -8.18 2.59
N PRO A 364 -16.82 -8.19 1.24
CA PRO A 364 -16.74 -6.99 0.44
C PRO A 364 -17.67 -5.86 0.91
N GLN A 365 -18.91 -6.20 1.26
CA GLN A 365 -19.90 -5.24 1.74
C GLN A 365 -19.51 -4.71 3.12
N MET A 366 -19.10 -5.60 4.03
CA MET A 366 -18.68 -5.24 5.38
C MET A 366 -17.51 -4.25 5.35
N LEU A 367 -16.49 -4.54 4.53
CA LEU A 367 -15.33 -3.67 4.35
C LEU A 367 -15.72 -2.33 3.71
N SER A 368 -16.60 -2.33 2.71
CA SER A 368 -17.06 -1.08 2.07
C SER A 368 -17.81 -0.17 3.05
N ARG A 369 -18.77 -0.71 3.82
CA ARG A 369 -19.49 0.05 4.85
C ARG A 369 -18.55 0.60 5.91
N THR A 370 -17.63 -0.23 6.38
CA THR A 370 -16.70 0.12 7.46
C THR A 370 -15.66 1.15 7.00
N ALA A 371 -15.03 0.94 5.84
CA ALA A 371 -14.01 1.82 5.29
C ALA A 371 -14.55 3.20 4.90
N ARG A 372 -15.83 3.31 4.49
CA ARG A 372 -16.49 4.60 4.26
C ARG A 372 -16.54 5.48 5.51
N ARG A 373 -16.57 4.90 6.71
CA ARG A 373 -16.62 5.65 7.99
C ARG A 373 -15.29 6.35 8.29
N THR A 374 -14.18 5.76 7.87
CA THR A 374 -12.82 6.29 8.15
C THR A 374 -12.15 6.90 6.91
N GLY A 375 -12.67 6.62 5.71
CA GLY A 375 -12.01 6.97 4.45
C GLY A 375 -10.75 6.16 4.18
N ARG A 376 -10.57 5.01 4.86
CA ARG A 376 -9.41 4.13 4.70
C ARG A 376 -9.42 3.44 3.34
N GLN A 377 -8.26 3.31 2.71
CA GLN A 377 -8.07 2.52 1.50
C GLN A 377 -7.79 1.08 1.88
N VAL A 378 -8.37 0.11 1.17
CA VAL A 378 -8.22 -1.32 1.43
C VAL A 378 -7.81 -2.05 0.16
N LEU A 379 -6.64 -2.69 0.16
CA LEU A 379 -6.15 -3.55 -0.92
C LEU A 379 -6.18 -4.99 -0.40
N ILE A 380 -6.85 -5.89 -1.11
CA ILE A 380 -7.18 -7.24 -0.64
C ILE A 380 -6.55 -8.24 -1.58
N ALA A 381 -5.57 -9.02 -1.12
CA ALA A 381 -5.10 -10.20 -1.84
C ALA A 381 -5.96 -11.40 -1.47
N THR A 382 -6.54 -12.04 -2.49
CA THR A 382 -7.45 -13.17 -2.32
C THR A 382 -7.14 -14.27 -3.33
N HIS A 383 -7.41 -15.51 -2.92
CA HIS A 383 -7.47 -16.66 -3.81
C HIS A 383 -8.89 -17.26 -3.89
N SER A 384 -9.87 -16.64 -3.23
CA SER A 384 -11.25 -17.13 -3.16
C SER A 384 -12.17 -16.44 -4.17
N ALA A 385 -12.75 -17.24 -5.07
CA ALA A 385 -13.77 -16.76 -6.00
C ALA A 385 -15.01 -16.22 -5.26
N ALA A 386 -15.36 -16.80 -4.11
CA ALA A 386 -16.51 -16.40 -3.31
C ALA A 386 -16.43 -14.93 -2.86
N LEU A 387 -15.22 -14.37 -2.71
CA LEU A 387 -15.03 -12.95 -2.38
C LEU A 387 -15.44 -12.01 -3.52
N LEU A 388 -15.37 -12.48 -4.77
CA LEU A 388 -15.72 -11.71 -5.97
C LEU A 388 -17.18 -11.89 -6.41
N GLU A 389 -17.89 -12.86 -5.83
CA GLU A 389 -19.29 -13.15 -6.17
C GLU A 389 -20.29 -12.18 -5.52
N ASP A 390 -19.82 -11.26 -4.66
CA ASP A 390 -20.67 -10.21 -4.09
C ASP A 390 -21.12 -9.20 -5.15
N SER A 391 -22.42 -8.89 -5.15
CA SER A 391 -23.02 -7.87 -6.03
C SER A 391 -22.45 -6.47 -5.84
N GLY A 392 -21.80 -6.20 -4.70
CA GLY A 392 -21.16 -4.92 -4.40
C GLY A 392 -19.74 -4.79 -4.94
N VAL A 393 -19.18 -5.82 -5.58
CA VAL A 393 -17.87 -5.79 -6.26
C VAL A 393 -18.08 -5.45 -7.73
N VAL A 394 -17.23 -4.60 -8.29
CA VAL A 394 -17.26 -4.25 -9.72
C VAL A 394 -15.94 -4.61 -10.41
N PRO A 395 -15.93 -4.95 -11.72
CA PRO A 395 -14.70 -5.35 -12.42
C PRO A 395 -13.55 -4.34 -12.30
N SER A 396 -13.85 -3.03 -12.28
CA SER A 396 -12.83 -1.97 -12.14
C SER A 396 -12.13 -1.95 -10.78
N GLU A 397 -12.65 -2.65 -9.77
CA GLU A 397 -11.98 -2.83 -8.47
C GLU A 397 -11.08 -4.07 -8.44
N VAL A 398 -11.12 -4.91 -9.48
CA VAL A 398 -10.41 -6.19 -9.50
C VAL A 398 -9.17 -6.11 -10.39
N LEU A 399 -8.03 -6.42 -9.82
CA LEU A 399 -6.76 -6.59 -10.51
C LEU A 399 -6.42 -8.08 -10.55
N LEU A 400 -6.29 -8.63 -11.74
CA LEU A 400 -5.82 -9.99 -11.95
C LEU A 400 -4.31 -10.06 -11.86
N VAL A 401 -3.83 -11.01 -11.07
CA VAL A 401 -2.42 -11.34 -10.91
C VAL A 401 -2.20 -12.76 -11.40
N SER A 402 -1.37 -12.94 -12.41
CA SER A 402 -1.06 -14.25 -12.98
C SER A 402 0.46 -14.45 -13.07
N ALA A 403 0.88 -15.71 -13.02
CA ALA A 403 2.23 -16.06 -13.42
C ALA A 403 2.39 -15.87 -14.93
N ASP A 404 3.54 -15.33 -15.34
CA ASP A 404 3.96 -15.14 -16.73
C ASP A 404 5.32 -15.83 -16.93
N CYS A 405 5.76 -16.01 -18.19
CA CYS A 405 6.99 -16.74 -18.52
C CYS A 405 8.25 -16.15 -17.86
N GLU A 406 8.23 -14.85 -17.58
CA GLU A 406 9.33 -14.11 -16.96
C GLU A 406 8.90 -13.35 -15.69
N GLY A 407 7.91 -13.87 -14.94
CA GLY A 407 7.54 -13.33 -13.63
C GLY A 407 6.05 -13.28 -13.36
N SER A 408 5.56 -12.14 -12.88
CA SER A 408 4.15 -11.87 -12.61
C SER A 408 3.64 -10.80 -13.55
N ALA A 409 2.43 -11.01 -14.08
CA ALA A 409 1.67 -10.02 -14.81
C ALA A 409 0.54 -9.45 -13.93
N LEU A 410 0.20 -8.18 -14.18
CA LEU A 410 -0.86 -7.46 -13.49
C LEU A 410 -1.74 -6.77 -14.53
N ARG A 411 -3.06 -6.95 -14.43
CA ARG A 411 -4.02 -6.24 -15.29
C ARG A 411 -5.38 -6.05 -14.61
N PRO A 412 -6.17 -5.05 -14.99
CA PRO A 412 -7.57 -4.99 -14.60
C PRO A 412 -8.35 -6.22 -15.10
N ALA A 413 -9.35 -6.65 -14.34
CA ALA A 413 -10.30 -7.66 -14.78
C ALA A 413 -11.26 -7.04 -15.82
N VAL A 414 -11.56 -7.78 -16.89
CA VAL A 414 -12.57 -7.39 -17.88
C VAL A 414 -13.96 -7.69 -17.33
N SER A 415 -14.09 -8.80 -16.60
CA SER A 415 -15.33 -9.20 -15.93
C SER A 415 -15.07 -9.95 -14.62
N LEU A 416 -16.07 -10.00 -13.74
CA LEU A 416 -15.98 -10.82 -12.52
C LEU A 416 -16.00 -12.32 -12.84
N ALA A 417 -16.67 -12.72 -13.92
CA ALA A 417 -16.70 -14.11 -14.38
C ALA A 417 -15.29 -14.60 -14.74
N GLU A 418 -14.54 -13.79 -15.49
CA GLU A 418 -13.12 -14.06 -15.81
C GLU A 418 -12.25 -14.15 -14.55
N ALA A 419 -12.41 -13.20 -13.62
CA ALA A 419 -11.65 -13.20 -12.38
C ALA A 419 -11.93 -14.47 -11.54
N ALA A 420 -13.20 -14.85 -11.43
CA ALA A 420 -13.60 -16.04 -10.71
C ALA A 420 -13.10 -17.32 -11.40
N GLU A 421 -13.04 -17.34 -12.72
CA GLU A 421 -12.50 -18.46 -13.49
C GLU A 421 -11.00 -18.64 -13.27
N LEU A 422 -10.24 -17.54 -13.29
CA LEU A 422 -8.82 -17.55 -12.93
C LEU A 422 -8.59 -18.13 -11.53
N LEU A 423 -9.45 -17.77 -10.57
CA LEU A 423 -9.35 -18.25 -9.20
C LEU A 423 -9.71 -19.73 -9.04
N ARG A 424 -10.74 -20.21 -9.75
CA ARG A 424 -11.17 -21.62 -9.67
C ARG A 424 -10.25 -22.58 -10.42
N HIS A 425 -9.76 -22.18 -11.59
CA HIS A 425 -9.07 -23.09 -12.51
C HIS A 425 -7.59 -22.75 -12.71
N GLY A 426 -7.11 -21.63 -12.15
CA GLY A 426 -5.72 -21.18 -12.30
C GLY A 426 -5.37 -20.70 -13.71
N LEU A 427 -6.35 -20.57 -14.60
CA LEU A 427 -6.17 -20.19 -16.00
C LEU A 427 -6.64 -18.75 -16.21
N ALA A 428 -5.72 -17.86 -16.61
CA ALA A 428 -6.11 -16.54 -17.08
C ALA A 428 -6.55 -16.67 -18.54
N ALA A 429 -7.78 -16.27 -18.85
CA ALA A 429 -8.19 -16.08 -20.24
C ALA A 429 -7.48 -14.84 -20.80
N GLY A 430 -6.73 -15.00 -21.90
CA GLY A 430 -6.26 -13.89 -22.73
C GLY A 430 -4.80 -13.43 -22.49
N PRO A 431 -4.16 -12.86 -23.53
CA PRO A 431 -2.80 -12.35 -23.44
C PRO A 431 -2.69 -11.18 -22.46
N ALA A 432 -1.53 -11.03 -21.80
CA ALA A 432 -1.22 -9.85 -21.00
C ALA A 432 -1.44 -8.57 -21.85
N PRO A 433 -2.02 -7.50 -21.28
CA PRO A 433 -2.26 -6.27 -22.03
C PRO A 433 -0.94 -5.73 -22.59
N ARG A 434 -0.97 -5.32 -23.86
CA ARG A 434 0.09 -4.50 -24.44
C ARG A 434 -0.11 -3.07 -23.92
N TRP A 435 0.82 -2.63 -23.06
CA TRP A 435 0.80 -1.29 -22.46
C TRP A 435 0.97 -0.20 -23.52
N ASP A 436 0.30 0.95 -23.32
CA ASP A 436 0.48 2.15 -24.14
C ASP A 436 1.88 2.76 -23.87
N GLU A 437 2.58 3.19 -24.92
CA GLU A 437 3.86 3.91 -24.83
C GLU A 437 3.78 5.13 -23.91
N ARG A 438 2.58 5.74 -23.76
CA ARG A 438 2.35 6.85 -22.82
C ARG A 438 2.36 6.43 -21.34
N GLN A 439 1.95 5.20 -21.03
CA GLN A 439 2.05 4.64 -19.68
C GLN A 439 3.51 4.24 -19.36
N MET A 440 4.26 3.88 -20.40
CA MET A 440 5.69 3.57 -20.34
C MET A 440 6.55 4.84 -20.13
N ALA A 441 6.15 5.99 -20.69
CA ALA A 441 6.81 7.30 -20.52
C ALA A 441 6.74 7.86 -19.08
N LEU A 442 6.02 7.22 -18.16
CA LEU A 442 6.00 7.63 -16.75
C LEU A 442 7.25 7.20 -15.96
N PHE A 443 8.00 6.20 -16.45
CA PHE A 443 9.30 5.79 -15.89
C PHE A 443 10.49 6.63 -16.37
N GLY A 444 10.20 7.64 -17.18
CA GLY A 444 11.18 8.51 -17.80
C GLY A 444 10.43 9.23 -18.90
N GLU A 445 10.28 10.56 -18.77
CA GLU A 445 10.11 11.39 -19.96
C GLU A 445 11.13 10.86 -20.97
N ALA A 446 10.63 10.34 -22.09
CA ALA A 446 11.48 9.83 -23.14
C ALA A 446 12.45 10.96 -23.50
N GLU A 447 13.71 10.80 -23.09
CA GLU A 447 14.79 11.56 -23.70
C GLU A 447 14.82 11.12 -25.17
N ASP A 448 14.51 12.06 -26.05
CA ASP A 448 14.73 11.97 -27.49
C ASP A 448 16.19 11.65 -27.83
#